data_AF-A0A081BWZ1-F1
#
_entry.id   AF-A0A081BWZ1-F1
#
_cell.length_a   1.000
_cell.length_b   1.000
_cell.length_c   1.000
_cell.angle_alpha   90.00
_cell.angle_beta   90.00
_cell.angle_gamma   90.00
#
_symmetry.space_group_name_H-M   'P 1'
#
loop_
_entity.id
_entity.type
_entity.pdbx_description
1 polymer ?
#
loop_
_entity_poly.entity_id
_entity_poly.type
_entity_poly.pdbx_seq_one_letter_code
_entity_poly.pdbx_strand_id
1 'polypeptide(L)'
;MSVDSVFVHKMWNDNELSKMVKGGVPFHMLSDGGGKVGAVYGIYDEDAGVETRGRFIIDPDGVVQGYEVLTPPVGRNVSETLRQIQAFQLVRNSKGTEATPSGWKPGKATLKPGPDLVGRVWEVWKTEQAFD
;
A
#
# COMPACT_ATOMS: atom_id res chain seq x y z
N MET A 1 -8.86 0.25 9.27
CA MET A 1 -9.08 1.29 10.28
C MET A 1 -10.17 2.21 9.73
N SER A 2 -11.07 2.67 10.59
CA SER A 2 -12.00 3.77 10.31
C SER A 2 -12.38 4.47 11.60
N VAL A 3 -13.12 5.58 11.50
CA VAL A 3 -13.76 6.27 12.62
C VAL A 3 -14.88 5.47 13.33
N ASP A 4 -15.26 4.29 12.83
CA ASP A 4 -16.28 3.47 13.47
C ASP A 4 -15.80 2.88 14.79
N SER A 5 -16.73 2.67 15.73
CA SER A 5 -16.42 1.99 16.99
C SER A 5 -16.07 0.52 16.80
N VAL A 6 -15.36 -0.06 17.76
CA VAL A 6 -15.08 -1.51 17.80
C VAL A 6 -16.35 -2.38 17.81
N PHE A 7 -17.47 -1.86 18.33
CA PHE A 7 -18.75 -2.56 18.33
C PHE A 7 -19.35 -2.64 16.92
N VAL A 8 -19.24 -1.55 16.14
CA VAL A 8 -19.65 -1.52 14.73
C VAL A 8 -18.80 -2.50 13.93
N HIS A 9 -17.47 -2.49 14.12
CA HIS A 9 -16.57 -3.46 13.48
C HIS A 9 -16.96 -4.90 13.77
N LYS A 10 -17.24 -5.24 15.05
CA LYS A 10 -17.70 -6.58 15.41
C LYS A 10 -19.00 -6.95 14.69
N MET A 11 -20.00 -6.08 14.73
CA MET A 11 -21.29 -6.35 14.09
C MET A 11 -21.15 -6.50 12.57
N TRP A 12 -20.30 -5.68 11.94
CA TRP A 12 -20.01 -5.77 10.52
C TRP A 12 -19.35 -7.09 10.14
N ASN A 13 -18.34 -7.51 10.91
CA ASN A 13 -17.70 -8.80 10.69
C ASN A 13 -18.65 -9.98 10.88
N ASP A 14 -19.41 -9.99 11.97
CA ASP A 14 -20.29 -11.11 12.30
C ASP A 14 -21.46 -11.24 11.32
N ASN A 15 -22.02 -10.12 10.85
CA ASN A 15 -23.28 -10.12 10.08
C ASN A 15 -23.09 -9.95 8.57
N GLU A 16 -21.95 -9.46 8.10
CA GLU A 16 -21.69 -9.23 6.67
C GLU A 16 -20.40 -9.92 6.21
N LEU A 17 -19.25 -9.55 6.77
CA LEU A 17 -17.96 -10.02 6.24
C LEU A 17 -17.77 -11.54 6.40
N SER A 18 -18.30 -12.13 7.48
CA SER A 18 -18.32 -13.59 7.70
C SER A 18 -19.08 -14.38 6.63
N LYS A 19 -20.03 -13.73 5.93
CA LYS A 19 -20.81 -14.31 4.84
C LYS A 19 -20.12 -14.11 3.48
N MET A 20 -19.30 -13.06 3.35
CA MET A 20 -18.52 -12.77 2.15
C MET A 20 -17.22 -13.58 2.10
N VAL A 21 -16.59 -13.77 3.26
CA VAL A 21 -15.33 -14.50 3.43
C VAL A 21 -15.50 -15.51 4.55
N LYS A 22 -15.23 -16.79 4.28
CA LYS A 22 -15.34 -17.85 5.26
C LYS A 22 -14.43 -17.54 6.47
N GLY A 23 -15.04 -17.40 7.65
CA GLY A 23 -14.32 -17.05 8.88
C GLY A 23 -14.19 -15.54 9.16
N GLY A 24 -14.73 -14.69 8.29
CA GLY A 24 -14.65 -13.24 8.43
C GLY A 24 -13.27 -12.67 8.09
N VAL A 25 -13.00 -11.46 8.58
CA VAL A 25 -11.74 -10.76 8.35
C VAL A 25 -10.63 -11.37 9.22
N PRO A 26 -9.52 -11.87 8.64
CA PRO A 26 -8.48 -12.58 9.39
C PRO A 26 -7.43 -11.64 10.03
N PHE A 27 -7.72 -10.35 10.13
CA PHE A 27 -6.80 -9.33 10.65
C PHE A 27 -7.55 -8.28 11.48
N HIS A 28 -6.80 -7.49 12.26
CA HIS A 28 -7.38 -6.50 13.16
C HIS A 28 -8.05 -5.34 12.42
N MET A 29 -9.29 -5.03 12.80
CA MET A 29 -10.01 -3.83 12.36
C MET A 29 -9.90 -2.75 13.44
N LEU A 30 -8.99 -1.80 13.24
CA LEU A 30 -8.75 -0.71 14.18
C LEU A 30 -9.89 0.33 14.13
N SER A 31 -10.23 0.85 15.31
CA SER A 31 -11.14 1.99 15.49
C SER A 31 -10.33 3.25 15.78
N ASP A 32 -10.58 4.31 15.02
CA ASP A 32 -10.05 5.66 15.21
C ASP A 32 -11.20 6.65 15.42
N GLY A 33 -12.06 6.40 16.41
CA GLY A 33 -13.28 7.19 16.62
C GLY A 33 -13.06 8.70 16.85
N GLY A 34 -11.84 9.13 17.14
CA GLY A 34 -11.48 10.54 17.24
C GLY A 34 -10.81 11.13 16.00
N GLY A 35 -10.64 10.36 14.93
CA GLY A 35 -9.95 10.77 13.70
C GLY A 35 -8.47 11.12 13.88
N LYS A 36 -7.87 10.77 15.03
CA LYS A 36 -6.53 11.24 15.40
C LYS A 36 -5.44 10.55 14.58
N VAL A 37 -5.61 9.26 14.33
CA VAL A 37 -4.68 8.52 13.48
C VAL A 37 -4.83 8.98 12.04
N GLY A 38 -6.06 9.10 11.54
CA GLY A 38 -6.34 9.65 10.22
C GLY A 38 -5.73 11.04 10.01
N ALA A 39 -5.81 11.93 11.00
CA ALA A 39 -5.23 13.27 10.95
C ALA A 39 -3.69 13.23 10.90
N VAL A 40 -3.04 12.40 11.71
CA VAL A 40 -1.58 12.22 11.67
C VAL A 40 -1.09 11.69 10.32
N TYR A 41 -1.87 10.81 9.69
CA TYR A 41 -1.58 10.28 8.36
C TYR A 41 -2.07 11.19 7.21
N GLY A 42 -2.68 12.34 7.51
CA GLY A 42 -3.16 13.31 6.52
C GLY A 42 -4.32 12.81 5.66
N ILE A 43 -5.13 11.89 6.17
CA ILE A 43 -6.27 11.29 5.43
C ILE A 43 -7.63 11.57 6.07
N TYR A 44 -7.68 12.23 7.22
CA TYR A 44 -8.94 12.60 7.89
C TYR A 44 -9.55 13.85 7.25
N ASP A 45 -10.84 13.77 6.94
CA ASP A 45 -11.66 14.90 6.48
C ASP A 45 -12.44 15.44 7.69
N GLU A 46 -12.08 16.63 8.15
CA GLU A 46 -12.69 17.25 9.33
C GLU A 46 -14.15 17.66 9.08
N ASP A 47 -14.49 18.06 7.86
CA ASP A 47 -15.85 18.49 7.50
C ASP A 47 -16.79 17.28 7.40
N ALA A 48 -16.31 16.18 6.83
CA ALA A 48 -17.07 14.95 6.67
C ALA A 48 -17.02 14.04 7.91
N GLY A 49 -16.05 14.25 8.80
CA GLY A 49 -15.85 13.44 10.01
C GLY A 49 -15.40 12.00 9.73
N VAL A 50 -14.77 11.73 8.58
CA VAL A 50 -14.38 10.38 8.13
C VAL A 50 -12.99 10.40 7.48
N GLU A 51 -12.34 9.24 7.36
CA GLU A 51 -11.12 9.14 6.56
C GLU A 51 -11.40 8.93 5.06
N THR A 52 -10.55 9.55 4.23
CA THR A 52 -10.38 9.17 2.82
C THR A 52 -9.76 7.78 2.69
N ARG A 53 -9.71 7.20 1.47
CA ARG A 53 -9.21 5.84 1.26
C ARG A 53 -7.68 5.77 1.25
N GLY A 54 -7.06 6.03 2.40
CA GLY A 54 -5.63 5.92 2.61
C GLY A 54 -5.12 4.48 2.75
N ARG A 55 -3.95 4.20 2.18
CA ARG A 55 -3.18 2.97 2.37
C ARG A 55 -1.71 3.32 2.50
N PHE A 56 -1.05 2.80 3.53
CA PHE A 56 0.36 3.03 3.80
C PHE A 56 1.11 1.70 3.85
N ILE A 57 2.29 1.64 3.23
CA ILE A 57 3.25 0.54 3.34
C ILE A 57 4.34 1.02 4.30
N ILE A 58 4.45 0.35 5.44
CA ILE A 58 5.39 0.68 6.51
C ILE A 58 6.37 -0.48 6.63
N ASP A 59 7.66 -0.16 6.62
CA ASP A 59 8.72 -1.18 6.72
C ASP A 59 8.97 -1.63 8.18
N PRO A 60 9.82 -2.65 8.41
CA PRO A 60 10.13 -3.13 9.76
C PRO A 60 10.79 -2.10 10.69
N ASP A 61 11.34 -1.00 10.15
CA ASP A 61 11.97 0.07 10.93
C ASP A 61 10.95 1.18 11.26
N GLY A 62 9.67 1.00 10.88
CA GLY A 62 8.59 1.95 11.12
C GLY A 62 8.54 3.08 10.10
N VAL A 63 9.26 2.99 8.99
CA VAL A 63 9.33 4.04 7.96
C VAL A 63 8.26 3.81 6.89
N VAL A 64 7.51 4.84 6.56
CA VAL A 64 6.56 4.82 5.43
C VAL A 64 7.36 4.78 4.12
N GLN A 65 7.24 3.67 3.39
CA GLN A 65 7.91 3.47 2.10
C GLN A 65 7.06 3.92 0.91
N GLY A 66 5.74 3.84 1.05
CA GLY A 66 4.81 4.28 0.02
C GLY A 66 3.40 4.42 0.56
N TYR A 67 2.63 5.30 -0.06
CA TYR A 67 1.23 5.50 0.29
C TYR A 67 0.37 5.81 -0.93
N GLU A 68 -0.93 5.56 -0.82
CA GLU A 68 -1.94 5.86 -1.82
C GLU A 68 -3.16 6.44 -1.10
N VAL A 69 -3.71 7.53 -1.62
CA VAL A 69 -4.94 8.16 -1.11
C VAL A 69 -5.90 8.32 -2.27
N LEU A 70 -7.06 7.67 -2.18
CA LEU A 70 -8.14 7.79 -3.16
C LEU A 70 -9.35 8.45 -2.51
N THR A 71 -10.07 9.24 -3.29
CA THR A 71 -11.42 9.72 -2.92
C THR A 71 -12.39 8.52 -2.81
N PRO A 72 -13.50 8.64 -2.07
CA PRO A 72 -14.45 7.54 -1.84
C PRO A 72 -14.98 6.76 -3.06
N PRO A 73 -15.22 7.33 -4.26
CA PRO A 73 -15.84 6.58 -5.35
C PRO A 73 -14.95 5.50 -6.00
N VAL A 74 -13.63 5.52 -5.78
CA VAL A 74 -12.69 4.60 -6.45
C VAL A 74 -12.06 3.63 -5.45
N GLY A 75 -12.17 2.33 -5.74
CA GLY A 75 -11.52 1.27 -4.96
C GLY A 75 -10.02 1.15 -5.29
N ARG A 76 -9.25 0.67 -4.31
CA ARG A 76 -7.81 0.41 -4.47
C ARG A 76 -7.56 -0.92 -5.20
N ASN A 77 -6.38 -1.04 -5.81
CA ASN A 77 -5.94 -2.27 -6.46
C ASN A 77 -5.05 -3.13 -5.54
N VAL A 78 -5.53 -4.31 -5.16
CA VAL A 78 -4.78 -5.25 -4.30
C VAL A 78 -3.51 -5.75 -4.98
N SER A 79 -3.56 -6.03 -6.28
CA SER A 79 -2.40 -6.52 -7.04
C SER A 79 -1.26 -5.50 -7.05
N GLU A 80 -1.58 -4.20 -7.14
CA GLU A 80 -0.56 -3.15 -7.05
C GLU A 80 0.03 -3.06 -5.64
N THR A 81 -0.80 -3.23 -4.61
CA THR A 81 -0.32 -3.27 -3.22
C THR A 81 0.68 -4.41 -3.01
N LEU A 82 0.37 -5.62 -3.50
CA LEU A 82 1.27 -6.77 -3.40
C LEU A 82 2.56 -6.55 -4.20
N ARG A 83 2.46 -6.01 -5.42
CA ARG A 83 3.62 -5.70 -6.26
C ARG A 83 4.57 -4.71 -5.55
N GLN A 84 4.03 -3.65 -4.96
CA GLN A 84 4.82 -2.66 -4.22
C GLN A 84 5.49 -3.28 -2.98
N ILE A 85 4.77 -4.11 -2.20
CA ILE A 85 5.35 -4.81 -1.05
C ILE A 85 6.55 -5.68 -1.49
N GLN A 86 6.38 -6.46 -2.56
CA GLN A 86 7.45 -7.31 -3.10
C GLN A 86 8.64 -6.48 -3.62
N ALA A 87 8.37 -5.35 -4.26
CA ALA A 87 9.40 -4.44 -4.75
C ALA A 87 10.22 -3.85 -3.60
N PHE A 88 9.56 -3.33 -2.56
CA PHE A 88 10.24 -2.79 -1.38
C PHE A 88 11.01 -3.87 -0.61
N GLN A 89 10.49 -5.09 -0.52
CA GLN A 89 11.21 -6.22 0.06
C GLN A 89 12.49 -6.55 -0.72
N LEU A 90 12.45 -6.55 -2.07
CA LEU A 90 13.64 -6.76 -2.89
C LEU A 90 14.69 -5.67 -2.65
N VAL A 91 14.28 -4.40 -2.69
CA VAL A 91 15.19 -3.27 -2.47
C VAL A 91 15.80 -3.33 -1.07
N ARG A 92 15.01 -3.66 -0.04
CA ARG A 92 15.50 -3.84 1.33
C ARG A 92 16.50 -5.00 1.42
N ASN A 93 16.18 -6.16 0.84
CA ASN A 93 17.03 -7.34 0.88
C ASN A 93 18.36 -7.13 0.14
N SER A 94 18.35 -6.37 -0.96
CA SER A 94 19.56 -5.96 -1.69
C SER A 94 20.34 -4.83 -1.01
N LYS A 95 19.85 -4.30 0.13
CA LYS A 95 20.43 -3.15 0.84
C LYS A 95 20.59 -1.92 -0.07
N GLY A 96 19.62 -1.71 -0.98
CA GLY A 96 19.63 -0.60 -1.93
C GLY A 96 20.58 -0.77 -3.13
N THR A 97 21.24 -1.92 -3.29
CA THR A 97 22.07 -2.19 -4.47
C THR A 97 21.24 -2.53 -5.72
N GLU A 98 19.95 -2.82 -5.54
CA GLU A 98 18.98 -2.97 -6.62
C GLU A 98 17.83 -1.98 -6.47
N ALA A 99 17.28 -1.55 -7.61
CA ALA A 99 16.06 -0.75 -7.72
C ALA A 99 15.07 -1.41 -8.70
N THR A 100 13.78 -1.21 -8.47
CA THR A 100 12.71 -1.78 -9.31
C THR A 100 12.21 -0.71 -10.30
N PRO A 101 12.31 -0.93 -11.62
CA PRO A 101 11.83 0.04 -12.61
C PRO A 101 10.29 0.10 -12.68
N SER A 102 9.76 1.02 -13.48
CA SER A 102 8.31 1.14 -13.70
C SER A 102 7.71 -0.18 -14.20
N GLY A 103 6.56 -0.55 -13.64
CA GLY A 103 5.86 -1.81 -13.95
C GLY A 103 6.53 -3.08 -13.42
N TRP A 104 7.64 -3.00 -12.69
CA TRP A 104 8.36 -4.17 -12.20
C TRP A 104 7.45 -5.14 -11.42
N LYS A 105 7.59 -6.43 -11.73
CA LYS A 105 6.94 -7.58 -11.06
C LYS A 105 8.00 -8.61 -10.66
N PRO A 106 7.72 -9.50 -9.70
CA PRO A 106 8.62 -10.59 -9.35
C PRO A 106 9.12 -11.36 -10.58
N GLY A 107 10.43 -11.59 -10.64
CA GLY A 107 11.10 -12.27 -11.76
C GLY A 107 11.51 -11.36 -12.93
N LYS A 108 11.08 -10.09 -12.96
CA LYS A 108 11.55 -9.11 -13.96
C LYS A 108 12.89 -8.51 -13.54
N ALA A 109 13.63 -8.02 -14.53
CA ALA A 109 14.94 -7.39 -14.34
C ALA A 109 14.85 -6.16 -13.43
N THR A 110 15.84 -6.03 -12.55
CA THR A 110 16.07 -4.88 -11.67
C THR A 110 17.10 -3.94 -12.29
N LEU A 111 17.19 -2.74 -11.76
CA LEU A 111 18.26 -1.79 -12.03
C LEU A 111 19.33 -1.92 -10.95
N LYS A 112 20.60 -1.72 -11.30
CA LYS A 112 21.71 -1.61 -10.34
C LYS A 112 22.15 -0.15 -10.28
N PRO A 113 21.70 0.63 -9.28
CA PRO A 113 22.07 2.04 -9.17
C PRO A 113 23.59 2.21 -9.05
N GLY A 114 24.14 3.15 -9.82
CA GLY A 114 25.56 3.48 -9.82
C GLY A 114 25.90 4.52 -10.87
N PRO A 115 27.11 5.13 -10.84
CA PRO A 115 27.53 6.15 -11.81
C PRO A 115 27.39 5.66 -13.26
N ASP A 116 27.63 4.38 -13.49
CA ASP A 116 27.50 3.77 -14.80
C ASP A 116 26.06 3.81 -15.34
N LEU A 117 25.03 3.81 -14.50
CA LEU A 117 23.65 3.79 -15.00
C LEU A 117 23.10 5.19 -15.32
N VAL A 118 23.81 6.26 -14.93
CA VAL A 118 23.37 7.65 -15.13
C VAL A 118 23.24 7.96 -16.62
N GLY A 119 22.04 8.37 -17.05
CA GLY A 119 21.73 8.62 -18.46
C GLY A 119 21.63 7.36 -19.35
N ARG A 120 21.82 6.16 -18.78
CA ARG A 120 21.89 4.88 -19.51
C ARG A 120 20.83 3.86 -19.11
N VAL A 121 19.83 4.25 -18.31
CA VAL A 121 18.71 3.36 -17.93
C VAL A 121 18.03 2.73 -19.16
N TRP A 122 17.95 3.45 -20.27
CA TRP A 122 17.36 2.98 -21.53
C TRP A 122 18.09 1.76 -22.12
N GLU A 123 19.34 1.48 -21.73
CA GLU A 123 20.10 0.31 -22.18
C GLU A 123 19.58 -0.99 -21.52
N VAL A 124 19.02 -0.88 -20.30
CA VAL A 124 18.60 -2.03 -19.48
C VAL A 124 17.08 -2.14 -19.30
N TRP A 125 16.34 -1.05 -19.46
CA TRP A 125 14.89 -1.01 -19.30
C TRP A 125 14.23 -0.28 -20.47
N LYS A 126 13.09 -0.80 -20.93
CA LYS A 126 12.31 -0.25 -22.05
C LYS A 126 10.88 0.06 -21.62
N THR A 127 10.27 1.09 -22.19
CA THR A 127 8.93 1.56 -21.81
C THR A 127 7.84 0.51 -21.97
N GLU A 128 7.99 -0.40 -22.93
CA GLU A 128 7.05 -1.48 -23.19
C GLU A 128 6.96 -2.43 -21.99
N GLN A 129 8.08 -2.60 -21.25
CA GLN A 129 8.17 -3.45 -20.07
C GLN A 129 7.36 -2.91 -18.87
N ALA A 130 6.88 -1.65 -18.92
CA ALA A 130 6.02 -1.10 -17.87
C ALA A 130 4.62 -1.73 -17.83
N PHE A 131 4.17 -2.29 -18.95
CA PHE A 131 2.78 -2.72 -19.15
C PHE A 131 2.61 -4.25 -19.19
N ASP A 132 3.72 -4.99 -19.20
CA ASP A 132 3.77 -6.47 -19.17
C ASP A 132 3.52 -7.03 -17.75
#